data_AF-A0A3D1KPM3-F1
#
_entry.id   AF-A0A3D1KPM3-F1
#
_cell.length_a   1.000
_cell.length_b   1.000
_cell.length_c   1.000
_cell.angle_alpha   90.00
_cell.angle_beta   90.00
_cell.angle_gamma   90.00
#
_symmetry.space_group_name_H-M   'P 1'
#
loop_
_entity.id
_entity.type
_entity.pdbx_description
1 polymer ?
#
loop_
_entity_poly.entity_id
_entity_poly.type
_entity_poly.pdbx_seq_one_letter_code
_entity_poly.pdbx_strand_id
1 'polypeptide(L)' 'MHFLLPGAIAFYFFRDNWKKVWLILILTMLVDLDHLLATPIFSQTRCSINFHILHSYYAIA' A
#
# COMPACT_ATOMS: atom_id res chain seq x y z
N MET A 1 -8.06 4.44 7.02
CA MET A 1 -6.70 4.41 7.60
C MET A 1 -5.58 4.68 6.59
N HIS A 2 -5.86 4.73 5.28
CA HIS A 2 -4.83 4.82 4.22
C HIS A 2 -4.15 6.19 4.06
N PHE A 3 -4.75 7.29 4.54
CA PHE A 3 -4.21 8.64 4.33
C PHE A 3 -3.92 9.38 5.64
N LEU A 4 -4.81 9.22 6.62
CA LEU A 4 -4.77 9.95 7.89
C LEU A 4 -3.66 9.42 8.81
N LEU A 5 -3.47 8.10 8.88
CA LEU A 5 -2.41 7.50 9.69
C LEU A 5 -1.01 7.80 9.11
N PRO A 6 -0.74 7.62 7.80
CA PRO A 6 0.51 8.08 7.20
C PRO A 6 0.78 9.58 7.39
N GLY A 7 -0.26 10.40 7.35
CA GLY A 7 -0.16 11.85 7.58
C GLY A 7 0.24 12.19 9.00
N ALA A 8 -0.39 11.52 9.98
CA ALA A 8 -0.05 11.68 11.39
C ALA A 8 1.40 11.25 11.67
N ILE A 9 1.84 10.11 11.11
CA ILE A 9 3.21 9.62 11.25
C ILE A 9 4.21 10.60 10.62
N ALA A 10 3.96 11.05 9.39
CA ALA A 10 4.84 12.00 8.72
C ALA A 10 4.93 13.33 9.47
N PHE A 11 3.82 13.84 9.99
CA PHE A 11 3.76 15.09 10.74
C PHE A 11 4.47 15.02 12.10
N TYR A 12 4.29 13.91 12.83
CA TYR A 12 4.86 13.76 14.17
C TYR A 12 6.36 13.48 14.14
N PHE A 13 6.82 12.60 13.24
CA PHE A 13 8.23 12.17 13.20
C PHE A 13 9.11 12.99 12.25
N PHE A 14 8.54 13.58 11.19
CA PHE A 14 9.32 14.22 10.12
C PHE A 14 8.87 15.66 9.88
N ARG A 15 8.75 16.47 10.94
CA ARG A 15 8.09 17.79 10.89
C ARG A 15 8.65 18.76 9.85
N ASP A 16 9.95 18.77 9.60
CA ASP A 16 10.57 19.66 8.59
C ASP A 16 10.26 19.23 7.15
N ASN A 17 9.96 17.95 6.93
CA ASN A 17 9.75 17.37 5.60
C ASN A 17 8.44 16.57 5.50
N TRP A 18 7.48 16.83 6.38
CA TRP A 18 6.32 15.96 6.60
C TRP A 18 5.50 15.76 5.33
N LYS A 19 5.39 16.79 4.47
CA LYS A 19 4.68 16.69 3.19
C LYS A 19 5.36 15.70 2.23
N LYS A 20 6.69 15.71 2.16
CA LYS A 20 7.46 14.77 1.32
C LYS A 20 7.32 13.35 1.85
N VAL A 21 7.50 13.16 3.16
CA VAL A 21 7.36 11.83 3.78
C VAL A 21 5.94 11.31 3.65
N TRP A 22 4.94 12.16 3.84
CA TRP A 22 3.53 11.79 3.66
C TRP A 22 3.23 11.36 2.22
N LEU A 23 3.77 12.08 1.22
CA LEU A 23 3.62 11.72 -0.18
C LEU A 23 4.29 10.37 -0.48
N ILE A 24 5.49 10.13 0.04
CA ILE A 24 6.18 8.84 -0.09
C ILE A 24 5.36 7.70 0.54
N LEU A 25 4.83 7.89 1.75
CA LEU A 25 4.00 6.88 2.41
C LEU A 25 2.66 6.64 1.72
N ILE A 26 2.11 7.64 1.03
CA ILE A 26 0.92 7.44 0.20
C ILE A 26 1.27 6.69 -1.09
N LEU A 27 2.43 6.96 -1.69
CA LEU A 27 2.86 6.26 -2.90
C LEU A 27 2.99 4.75 -2.71
N THR A 28 3.32 4.27 -1.50
CA THR A 28 3.37 2.83 -1.24
C THR A 28 1.99 2.16 -1.34
N MET A 29 0.90 2.91 -1.15
CA MET A 29 -0.46 2.38 -1.34
C MET A 29 -0.79 2.08 -2.81
N LEU A 30 0.04 2.55 -3.77
CA LEU A 30 -0.15 2.27 -5.20
C LEU A 30 0.04 0.79 -5.53
N VAL A 31 0.70 0.03 -4.65
CA VAL A 31 0.88 -1.43 -4.80
C VAL A 31 -0.47 -2.13 -4.94
N ASP A 32 -1.52 -1.64 -4.26
CA ASP A 32 -2.86 -2.22 -4.27
C ASP A 32 -3.55 -2.15 -5.65
N LEU A 33 -3.00 -1.40 -6.61
CA LEU A 33 -3.49 -1.42 -8.00
C LEU A 33 -3.35 -2.80 -8.66
N ASP A 34 -2.48 -3.67 -8.15
CA ASP A 34 -2.36 -5.05 -8.63
C ASP A 34 -3.63 -5.88 -8.39
N HIS A 35 -4.55 -5.42 -7.54
CA HIS A 35 -5.89 -5.99 -7.40
C HIS A 35 -6.70 -5.93 -8.69
N LEU A 36 -6.49 -4.91 -9.53
CA LEU A 36 -7.17 -4.78 -10.83
C LEU A 36 -6.77 -5.86 -11.83
N LEU A 37 -5.57 -6.45 -11.66
CA LEU A 37 -5.04 -7.49 -12.53
C LEU A 37 -5.48 -8.90 -12.09
N ALA A 38 -6.20 -9.00 -10.98
CA ALA A 38 -6.56 -10.27 -10.37
C ALA A 38 -7.92 -10.78 -10.90
N THR A 39 -8.03 -12.09 -11.12
CA THR A 39 -9.26 -12.73 -11.60
C THR A 39 -9.73 -13.80 -10.62
N PRO A 40 -10.91 -13.65 -9.98
CA PRO A 40 -11.84 -12.51 -10.04
C PRO A 40 -11.28 -11.23 -9.37
N ILE A 41 -11.79 -10.05 -9.71
CA ILE A 41 -11.30 -8.77 -9.12
C ILE A 41 -11.69 -8.68 -7.64
N PHE A 42 -12.93 -9.02 -7.32
CA PHE A 42 -13.45 -9.07 -5.95
C PHE A 42 -13.73 -10.52 -5.54
N SER A 43 -13.05 -11.01 -4.51
CA SER A 43 -13.37 -12.27 -3.84
C SER A 43 -13.02 -12.14 -2.36
N GLN A 44 -13.98 -12.43 -1.50
CA GLN A 44 -13.85 -12.32 -0.04
C GLN A 44 -13.27 -13.60 0.59
N THR A 45 -13.18 -14.70 -0.16
CA THR A 45 -12.82 -16.04 0.33
C THR A 45 -11.43 -16.51 -0.11
N ARG A 46 -10.59 -15.62 -0.63
CA ARG A 46 -9.22 -15.94 -1.09
C ARG A 46 -8.14 -15.51 -0.12
N CYS A 47 -7.02 -16.23 -0.13
CA CYS A 47 -5.79 -15.76 0.51
C CYS A 47 -5.11 -14.74 -0.43
N SER A 48 -4.70 -13.58 0.09
CA SER A 48 -4.15 -12.48 -0.73
C SER A 48 -2.76 -12.81 -1.31
N ILE A 49 -1.98 -13.63 -0.61
CA ILE A 49 -0.60 -13.98 -0.94
C ILE A 49 -0.57 -14.97 -2.12
N ASN A 50 0.22 -14.67 -3.16
CA ASN A 50 0.25 -15.32 -4.48
C ASN A 50 -1.02 -15.18 -5.34
N PHE A 51 -2.05 -14.49 -4.85
CA PHE A 51 -3.22 -14.18 -5.66
C PHE A 51 -3.03 -12.90 -6.47
N HIS A 52 -2.32 -11.92 -5.90
CA HIS A 52 -1.94 -10.69 -6.57
C HIS A 52 -0.44 -10.71 -6.91
N ILE A 53 -0.10 -10.13 -8.06
CA ILE A 53 1.25 -10.19 -8.63
C ILE A 53 2.27 -9.56 -7.68
N LEU A 54 1.95 -8.39 -7.12
CA LEU A 54 2.82 -7.66 -6.20
C LEU A 54 2.72 -8.17 -4.75
N HIS A 55 1.78 -9.07 -4.47
CA HIS A 55 1.65 -9.79 -3.21
C HIS A 55 2.14 -11.25 -3.33
N SER A 56 3.12 -11.50 -4.19
CA SER A 56 3.78 -12.79 -4.33
C SER A 56 5.06 -12.85 -3.49
N TYR A 57 5.51 -14.05 -3.12
CA TYR A 57 6.78 -14.20 -2.40
C TYR A 57 7.97 -13.59 -3.14
N TYR A 58 7.94 -13.63 -4.48
CA TYR A 58 8.96 -13.02 -5.32
C TYR A 58 8.96 -11.49 -5.28
N ALA A 59 7.81 -10.86 -5.02
CA ALA A 59 7.70 -9.41 -4.92
C ALA A 59 8.04 -8.88 -3.51
N ILE A 60 8.12 -9.77 -2.51
CA ILE A 60 8.41 -9.44 -1.10
C ILE A 60 9.88 -9.73 -0.72
N ALA A 61 10.55 -10.65 -1.43
CA ALA A 61 11.94 -11.06 -1.20
C ALA A 61 12.96 -10.08 -1.80
#